data_AF-A0A9D9GPJ6-F1
#
_entry.id   AF-A0A9D9GPJ6-F1
#
_cell.length_a   1.000
_cell.length_b   1.000
_cell.length_c   1.000
_cell.angle_alpha   90.00
_cell.angle_beta   90.00
_cell.angle_gamma   90.00
#
_symmetry.space_group_name_H-M   'P 1'
#
loop_
_entity.id
_entity.type
_entity.pdbx_description
1 polymer ?
#
loop_
_entity_poly.entity_id
_entity_poly.type
_entity_poly.pdbx_seq_one_letter_code
_entity_poly.pdbx_strand_id
1 'polypeptide(L)'
;MVGNKKYKVIFDIYHLCHLPQFEPVIEMLKDTEDFKIFYSISNSISECEYKITLKVLKNKNGDELILAKDEEERKQKLKNSNFDVFISGWSRYPIQKFVSDNIVCAMIYHGIGIKPLAEYLINYLSERK
;
A
#
# COMPACT_ATOMS: atom_id res chain seq x y z
N MET A 1 30.07 -15.34 9.80
CA MET A 1 28.63 -15.06 9.86
C MET A 1 28.28 -14.25 8.61
N VAL A 2 27.63 -14.86 7.62
CA VAL A 2 27.09 -14.11 6.47
C VAL A 2 25.89 -13.35 7.02
N GLY A 3 25.91 -12.02 7.00
CA GLY A 3 24.79 -11.23 7.49
C GLY A 3 23.51 -11.66 6.76
N ASN A 4 22.47 -12.06 7.51
CA ASN A 4 21.22 -12.51 6.92
C ASN A 4 20.64 -11.37 6.08
N LYS A 5 20.55 -11.56 4.75
CA LYS A 5 19.91 -10.60 3.86
C LYS A 5 18.43 -10.50 4.27
N LYS A 6 17.98 -9.32 4.67
CA LYS A 6 16.55 -9.09 4.93
C LYS A 6 15.77 -9.04 3.63
N TYR A 7 14.63 -9.73 3.58
CA TYR A 7 13.67 -9.62 2.49
C TYR A 7 12.97 -8.26 2.54
N LYS A 8 12.97 -7.53 1.43
CA LYS A 8 12.32 -6.23 1.31
C LYS A 8 10.88 -6.42 0.85
N VAL A 9 9.94 -6.06 1.72
CA VAL A 9 8.50 -6.16 1.47
C VAL A 9 7.92 -4.78 1.32
N ILE A 10 7.29 -4.50 0.18
CA ILE A 10 6.58 -3.24 -0.07
C ILE A 10 5.08 -3.46 0.04
N PHE A 11 4.42 -2.71 0.92
CA PHE A 11 2.97 -2.61 0.99
C PHE A 11 2.52 -1.39 0.19
N ASP A 12 1.87 -1.64 -0.95
CA ASP A 12 1.36 -0.60 -1.84
C ASP A 12 -0.06 -0.19 -1.45
N ILE A 13 -0.14 0.95 -0.77
CA ILE A 13 -1.38 1.53 -0.27
C ILE A 13 -1.96 2.39 -1.39
N TYR A 14 -2.67 1.72 -2.30
CA TYR A 14 -3.39 2.44 -3.36
C TYR A 14 -4.51 3.31 -2.78
N HIS A 15 -5.34 2.76 -1.88
CA HIS A 15 -6.33 3.50 -1.10
C HIS A 15 -6.05 3.37 0.39
N LEU A 16 -6.38 4.41 1.18
CA LEU A 16 -6.21 4.43 2.63
C LEU A 16 -6.90 3.25 3.31
N CYS A 17 -8.05 2.80 2.78
CA CYS A 17 -8.80 1.68 3.33
C CYS A 17 -8.08 0.33 3.25
N HIS A 18 -7.01 0.20 2.47
CA HIS A 18 -6.18 -1.00 2.43
C HIS A 18 -5.27 -1.11 3.66
N LEU A 19 -4.81 0.03 4.22
CA LEU A 19 -3.84 0.03 5.30
C LEU A 19 -4.30 -0.79 6.51
N PRO A 20 -5.52 -0.63 7.06
CA PRO A 20 -6.00 -1.47 8.17
C PRO A 20 -6.02 -2.97 7.87
N GLN A 21 -6.13 -3.36 6.60
CA GLN A 21 -6.10 -4.77 6.19
C GLN A 21 -4.68 -5.32 6.16
N PHE A 22 -3.70 -4.45 5.89
CA PHE A 22 -2.28 -4.81 5.87
C PHE A 22 -1.69 -4.89 7.28
N GLU A 23 -2.19 -4.09 8.24
CA GLU A 23 -1.64 -3.98 9.60
C GLU A 23 -1.36 -5.33 10.28
N PRO A 24 -2.27 -6.33 10.31
CA PRO A 24 -1.98 -7.60 10.99
C PRO A 24 -0.78 -8.35 10.39
N VAL A 25 -0.57 -8.22 9.08
CA VAL A 25 0.56 -8.84 8.37
C VAL A 25 1.84 -8.04 8.57
N ILE A 26 1.74 -6.71 8.54
CA ILE A 26 2.87 -5.81 8.83
C ILE A 26 3.47 -6.11 10.20
N GLU A 27 2.63 -6.17 11.24
CA GLU A 27 3.10 -6.41 12.62
C GLU A 27 3.75 -7.80 12.76
N MET A 28 3.14 -8.83 12.17
CA MET A 28 3.72 -10.19 12.14
C MET A 28 5.10 -10.23 11.47
N LEU A 29 5.28 -9.51 10.35
CA LEU A 29 6.57 -9.47 9.66
C LEU A 29 7.62 -8.66 10.42
N LYS A 30 7.21 -7.58 11.10
CA LYS A 30 8.12 -6.76 11.92
C LYS A 30 8.68 -7.49 13.13
N ASP A 31 7.91 -8.43 13.69
CA ASP A 31 8.35 -9.28 14.81
C ASP A 31 9.48 -10.25 14.43
N THR A 32 9.78 -10.38 13.13
CA THR A 32 10.84 -11.26 12.62
C THR A 32 11.99 -10.44 12.06
N GLU A 33 13.23 -10.80 12.39
CA GLU A 33 14.41 -10.04 11.95
C GLU A 33 14.70 -10.15 10.44
N ASP A 34 14.07 -11.10 9.76
CA ASP A 34 14.32 -11.44 8.36
C ASP A 34 13.65 -10.50 7.34
N PHE A 35 12.76 -9.61 7.76
CA PHE A 35 12.04 -8.72 6.86
C PHE A 35 12.33 -7.25 7.12
N LYS A 36 12.30 -6.46 6.04
CA LYS A 36 12.35 -5.00 6.07
C LYS A 36 11.11 -4.47 5.36
N ILE A 37 10.34 -3.66 6.07
CA ILE A 37 9.03 -3.17 5.61
C ILE A 37 9.17 -1.79 4.96
N PHE A 38 8.49 -1.65 3.82
CA PHE A 38 8.38 -0.42 3.06
C PHE A 38 6.92 -0.12 2.76
N TYR A 39 6.60 1.16 2.56
CA TYR A 39 5.29 1.59 2.11
C TYR A 39 5.38 2.46 0.86
N SER A 40 4.37 2.35 -0.01
CA SER A 40 4.10 3.32 -1.07
C SER A 40 2.65 3.78 -1.01
N ILE A 41 2.42 5.03 -1.42
CA ILE A 41 1.09 5.64 -1.50
C ILE A 41 0.86 5.98 -2.97
N SER A 42 -0.30 5.62 -3.53
CA SER A 42 -0.62 6.04 -4.90
C SER A 42 -0.70 7.56 -5.02
N ASN A 43 -0.16 8.12 -6.10
CA ASN A 43 -0.34 9.53 -6.45
C ASN A 43 -1.63 9.75 -7.26
N SER A 44 -2.41 8.70 -7.53
CA SER A 44 -3.65 8.75 -8.32
C SER A 44 -4.93 8.92 -7.48
N ILE A 45 -4.82 8.85 -6.15
CA ILE A 45 -5.95 9.11 -5.24
C ILE A 45 -6.16 10.61 -5.00
N SER A 46 -7.26 10.95 -4.32
CA SER A 46 -7.53 12.35 -3.95
C SER A 46 -6.43 12.93 -3.07
N GLU A 47 -6.15 14.23 -3.21
CA GLU A 47 -5.13 14.92 -2.40
C GLU A 47 -5.42 14.81 -0.89
N CYS A 48 -6.69 14.85 -0.50
CA CYS A 48 -7.12 14.68 0.88
C CYS A 48 -6.73 13.29 1.42
N GLU A 49 -7.08 12.24 0.68
CA GLU A 49 -6.75 10.85 1.05
C GLU A 49 -5.22 10.63 1.10
N TYR A 50 -4.48 11.16 0.13
CA TYR A 50 -3.02 11.12 0.11
C TYR A 50 -2.41 11.76 1.36
N LYS A 51 -2.84 12.98 1.71
CA LYS A 51 -2.36 13.72 2.89
C LYS A 51 -2.64 12.98 4.19
N ILE A 52 -3.84 12.40 4.32
CA ILE A 52 -4.21 11.61 5.50
C ILE A 52 -3.34 10.36 5.58
N THR A 53 -3.22 9.61 4.48
CA THR A 53 -2.40 8.39 4.42
C THR A 53 -0.95 8.68 4.78
N LEU A 54 -0.37 9.73 4.21
CA LEU A 54 1.00 10.16 4.50
C LEU A 54 1.18 10.52 5.98
N LYS A 55 0.22 11.22 6.58
CA LYS A 55 0.27 11.58 8.01
C LYS A 55 0.23 10.34 8.90
N VAL A 56 -0.61 9.36 8.57
CA VAL A 56 -0.70 8.09 9.32
C VAL A 56 0.63 7.34 9.23
N LEU A 57 1.19 7.19 8.03
CA LEU A 57 2.42 6.44 7.83
C LEU A 57 3.66 7.14 8.42
N LYS A 58 3.72 8.47 8.39
CA LYS A 58 4.82 9.22 9.05
C LYS A 58 4.87 9.02 10.56
N ASN A 59 3.75 8.67 11.18
CA ASN A 59 3.69 8.37 12.61
C ASN A 59 4.12 6.93 12.95
N LYS A 60 4.33 6.07 11.93
CA LYS A 60 4.85 4.72 12.12
C LYS A 60 6.37 4.76 12.14
N ASN A 61 6.95 4.62 13.34
CA ASN A 61 8.39 4.59 13.52
C ASN A 61 9.01 3.34 12.88
N GLY A 62 10.16 3.50 12.22
CA GLY A 62 11.00 2.39 11.75
C GLY A 62 10.77 1.91 10.31
N ASP A 63 9.70 2.38 9.64
CA ASP A 63 9.37 1.95 8.28
C ASP A 63 9.84 2.94 7.21
N GLU A 64 10.23 2.44 6.04
CA GLU A 64 10.68 3.27 4.93
C GLU A 64 9.54 3.61 3.97
N LEU A 65 9.23 4.90 3.84
CA LEU A 65 8.24 5.40 2.88
C LEU A 65 8.91 5.71 1.54
N ILE A 66 8.37 5.12 0.47
CA ILE A 66 8.69 5.47 -0.91
C ILE A 66 7.72 6.56 -1.38
N LEU A 67 8.22 7.78 -1.49
CA LEU A 67 7.46 8.94 -1.98
C LEU A 67 7.93 9.33 -3.38
N ALA A 68 7.00 9.84 -4.19
CA ALA A 68 7.24 10.32 -5.55
C ALA A 68 6.41 11.59 -5.81
N LYS A 69 6.85 12.43 -6.76
CA LYS A 69 6.11 13.66 -7.10
C LYS A 69 4.81 13.36 -7.85
N ASP A 70 4.78 12.27 -8.61
CA ASP A 70 3.69 11.84 -9.45
C ASP A 70 3.68 10.30 -9.62
N GLU A 71 2.63 9.79 -10.27
CA GLU A 71 2.39 8.35 -10.41
C GLU A 71 3.40 7.68 -11.37
N GLU A 72 3.93 8.40 -12.36
CA GLU A 72 4.94 7.85 -13.28
C GLU A 72 6.28 7.70 -12.58
N GLU A 73 6.70 8.70 -11.81
CA GLU A 73 7.89 8.60 -10.97
C GLU A 73 7.74 7.48 -9.94
N ARG A 74 6.55 7.34 -9.34
CA ARG A 74 6.25 6.26 -8.39
C ARG A 74 6.44 4.87 -9.02
N LYS A 75 5.90 4.65 -10.23
CA LYS A 75 6.09 3.41 -10.99
C LYS A 75 7.57 3.09 -11.19
N GLN A 76 8.35 4.08 -11.65
CA GLN A 76 9.78 3.90 -11.88
C GLN A 76 10.54 3.58 -10.60
N LYS A 77 10.24 4.29 -9.50
CA LYS A 77 10.84 4.01 -8.19
C LYS A 77 10.55 2.58 -7.75
N LEU A 78 9.29 2.15 -7.78
CA LEU A 78 8.90 0.81 -7.35
C LEU A 78 9.56 -0.28 -8.21
N LYS A 79 9.55 -0.10 -9.53
CA LYS A 79 10.12 -1.07 -10.47
C LYS A 79 11.63 -1.24 -10.30
N ASN A 80 12.33 -0.16 -9.91
CA ASN A 80 13.79 -0.15 -9.74
C ASN A 80 14.26 -0.46 -8.30
N SER A 81 13.34 -0.65 -7.34
CA SER A 81 13.70 -0.78 -5.92
C SER A 81 14.15 -2.19 -5.48
N ASN A 82 14.20 -3.16 -6.41
CA ASN A 82 14.60 -4.55 -6.15
C ASN A 82 13.93 -5.13 -4.89
N PHE A 83 12.62 -4.93 -4.76
CA PHE A 83 11.82 -5.54 -3.70
C PHE A 83 11.70 -7.05 -3.93
N ASP A 84 11.68 -7.82 -2.86
CA ASP A 84 11.51 -9.28 -2.92
C ASP A 84 10.01 -9.65 -2.93
N VAL A 85 9.16 -8.84 -2.26
CA VAL A 85 7.70 -9.03 -2.19
C VAL A 85 6.95 -7.72 -2.39
N PHE A 86 5.90 -7.73 -3.23
CA PHE A 86 4.95 -6.64 -3.43
C PHE A 86 3.55 -7.03 -2.96
N ILE A 87 3.00 -6.28 -2.02
CA ILE A 87 1.66 -6.49 -1.46
C ILE A 87 0.70 -5.41 -1.97
N SER A 88 -0.43 -5.80 -2.56
CA SER A 88 -1.48 -4.87 -2.99
C SER A 88 -2.83 -5.19 -2.35
N GLY A 89 -3.70 -4.17 -2.30
CA GLY A 89 -5.06 -4.29 -1.76
C GLY A 89 -6.15 -4.34 -2.82
N TRP A 90 -5.77 -4.37 -4.10
CA TRP A 90 -6.70 -4.11 -5.21
C TRP A 90 -6.56 -5.13 -6.33
N SER A 91 -7.63 -5.87 -6.61
CA SER A 91 -7.65 -6.94 -7.62
C SER A 91 -7.49 -6.46 -9.06
N ARG A 92 -7.80 -5.20 -9.35
CA ARG A 92 -7.62 -4.60 -10.69
C ARG A 92 -6.31 -3.82 -10.82
N TYR A 93 -5.41 -3.95 -9.85
CA TYR A 93 -4.14 -3.24 -9.85
C TYR A 93 -3.30 -3.69 -11.06
N PRO A 94 -2.79 -2.78 -11.91
CA PRO A 94 -1.99 -3.14 -13.07
C PRO A 94 -0.54 -3.42 -12.65
N ILE A 95 -0.34 -4.49 -11.89
CA ILE A 95 0.90 -4.85 -11.17
C ILE A 95 2.13 -4.79 -12.08
N GLN A 96 2.01 -5.23 -13.34
CA GLN A 96 3.12 -5.27 -14.30
C GLN A 96 3.75 -3.88 -14.58
N LYS A 97 3.03 -2.79 -14.28
CA LYS A 97 3.54 -1.42 -14.41
C LYS A 97 4.45 -0.99 -13.26
N PHE A 98 4.42 -1.71 -12.13
CA PHE A 98 5.04 -1.28 -10.87
C PHE A 98 6.15 -2.19 -10.39
N VAL A 99 6.25 -3.41 -10.92
CA VAL A 99 7.14 -4.43 -10.39
C VAL A 99 8.06 -5.00 -11.48
N SER A 100 9.19 -5.58 -11.07
CA SER A 100 10.10 -6.33 -11.96
C SER A 100 9.67 -7.80 -12.09
N ASP A 101 10.26 -8.55 -13.01
CA ASP A 101 9.80 -9.93 -13.29
C ASP A 101 10.11 -10.94 -12.17
N ASN A 102 11.04 -10.61 -11.27
CA ASN A 102 11.57 -11.54 -10.25
C ASN A 102 11.03 -11.29 -8.83
N ILE A 103 9.87 -10.65 -8.70
CA ILE A 103 9.25 -10.30 -7.42
C ILE A 103 8.02 -11.16 -7.12
N VAL A 104 7.85 -11.56 -5.86
CA VAL A 104 6.63 -12.24 -5.42
C VAL A 104 5.54 -11.20 -5.23
N CYS A 105 4.43 -11.34 -5.95
CA CYS A 105 3.27 -10.47 -5.80
C CYS A 105 2.17 -11.19 -5.00
N ALA A 106 1.71 -10.56 -3.92
CA ALA A 106 0.56 -11.05 -3.16
C ALA A 106 -0.49 -9.95 -3.01
N MET A 107 -1.74 -10.36 -2.86
CA MET A 107 -2.86 -9.46 -2.67
C MET A 107 -3.53 -9.77 -1.33
N ILE A 108 -3.66 -8.76 -0.48
CA ILE A 108 -4.45 -8.83 0.76
C ILE A 108 -5.71 -8.03 0.50
N TYR A 109 -6.83 -8.73 0.35
CA TYR A 109 -8.12 -8.10 0.06
C TYR A 109 -9.17 -8.60 1.02
N HIS A 110 -9.71 -7.69 1.83
CA HIS A 110 -10.89 -7.91 2.66
C HIS A 110 -12.08 -7.20 2.01
N GLY A 111 -13.05 -7.98 1.51
CA GLY A 111 -14.14 -7.55 0.64
C GLY A 111 -15.24 -6.69 1.28
N ILE A 112 -14.89 -5.59 1.96
CA ILE A 112 -15.86 -4.59 2.38
C ILE A 112 -15.72 -3.39 1.46
N GLY A 113 -16.66 -3.22 0.54
CA GLY A 113 -16.78 -2.05 -0.32
C GLY A 113 -17.18 -0.81 0.47
N ILE A 114 -16.26 -0.23 1.24
CA ILE A 114 -16.50 0.98 2.03
C ILE A 114 -16.91 2.15 1.13
N LYS A 115 -16.35 2.25 -0.08
CA LYS A 115 -16.70 3.30 -1.05
C LYS A 115 -18.12 3.13 -1.62
N PRO A 116 -18.52 1.98 -2.17
CA PRO A 116 -19.92 1.73 -2.54
C PRO A 116 -20.91 1.99 -1.41
N LEU A 117 -20.58 1.62 -0.16
CA LEU A 117 -21.44 1.85 0.99
C LEU A 117 -21.58 3.34 1.33
N ALA A 118 -20.49 4.10 1.30
CA ALA A 118 -20.52 5.54 1.57
C ALA A 118 -21.29 6.31 0.48
N GLU A 119 -21.06 6.00 -0.80
CA GLU A 119 -21.81 6.58 -1.92
C GLU A 119 -23.30 6.24 -1.84
N TYR A 120 -23.64 4.99 -1.52
CA TYR A 120 -25.01 4.56 -1.27
C TYR A 120 -25.67 5.34 -0.13
N LEU A 121 -24.98 5.48 1.01
CA LEU A 121 -25.48 6.23 2.16
C LEU A 121 -25.72 7.71 1.82
N ILE A 122 -24.80 8.34 1.08
CA ILE A 122 -24.94 9.74 0.65
C ILE A 122 -26.18 9.91 -0.23
N ASN A 123 -26.35 9.04 -1.24
CA ASN A 123 -27.51 9.10 -2.14
C ASN A 123 -28.81 8.84 -1.37
N TYR A 124 -28.85 7.76 -0.57
CA TYR A 124 -30.02 7.39 0.22
C TYR A 124 -30.46 8.46 1.21
N LEU A 125 -29.52 9.16 1.85
CA LEU A 125 -29.83 10.26 2.78
C LEU A 125 -30.23 11.55 2.06
N SER A 126 -29.73 11.77 0.83
CA SER A 126 -30.06 12.96 0.03
C SER A 126 -31.46 12.88 -0.58
N GLU A 127 -31.92 11.68 -0.93
CA GLU A 127 -33.28 11.41 -1.45
C GLU A 127 -34.39 11.50 -0.37
N ARG A 128 -34.02 11.63 0.91
CA ARG A 128 -34.95 11.74 2.04
C ARG A 128 -35.20 13.19 2.50
N LYS A 129 -34.61 14.18 1.84
CA LYS A 129 -34.93 15.60 2.03
C LYS A 129 -35.98 16.04 1.02
#